data_AF-A0A968PG95-F1
#
_entry.id   AF-A0A968PG95-F1
#
_cell.length_a   1.000
_cell.length_b   1.000
_cell.length_c   1.000
_cell.angle_alpha   90.00
_cell.angle_beta   90.00
_cell.angle_gamma   90.00
#
_symmetry.space_group_name_H-M   'P 1'
#
loop_
_entity.id
_entity.type
_entity.pdbx_description
1 polymer ?
#
loop_
_entity_poly.entity_id
_entity_poly.type
_entity_poly.pdbx_seq_one_letter_code
_entity_poly.pdbx_strand_id
1 'polypeptide(L)'
;MVGQPEWHPSGDYIVFQAVDPALRGLEITGKLVQGILTSPGAGLQNNLWLGRTDGSAAWQLTHIPDRGGILHPHFSPDGKTLVWSEHLPKAPGRMENHWVIRMANLNLSPTPRLENIRTIRPDNAIFYEAHSFSPEGSKLLFCAASDKENLFTLDLFVLDFTNHEASTFDTEQ
;
A
#
# COMPACT_ATOMS: atom_id res chain seq x y z
N MET A 1 7.66 -0.42 14.35
CA MET A 1 7.65 -1.82 13.86
C MET A 1 7.97 -1.81 12.38
N VAL A 2 8.40 -2.95 11.84
CA VAL A 2 8.64 -3.14 10.40
C VAL A 2 7.92 -4.39 9.92
N GLY A 3 7.52 -4.44 8.65
CA GLY A 3 6.94 -5.65 8.08
C GLY A 3 6.49 -5.51 6.64
N GLN A 4 5.77 -6.55 6.19
CA GLN A 4 5.33 -6.74 4.80
C GLN A 4 6.45 -6.46 3.78
N PRO A 5 7.59 -7.16 3.92
CA PRO A 5 8.69 -6.99 3.00
C PRO A 5 8.41 -7.66 1.67
N GLU A 6 8.91 -7.07 0.58
CA GLU A 6 8.89 -7.67 -0.74
C GLU A 6 10.21 -7.41 -1.46
N TRP A 7 10.73 -8.45 -2.13
CA TRP A 7 11.96 -8.36 -2.91
C TRP A 7 11.70 -7.68 -4.24
N HIS A 8 12.57 -6.72 -4.59
CA HIS A 8 12.60 -6.18 -5.95
C HIS A 8 13.04 -7.27 -6.93
N PRO A 9 12.50 -7.34 -8.17
CA PRO A 9 12.83 -8.39 -9.13
C PRO A 9 14.33 -8.52 -9.47
N SER A 10 15.14 -7.47 -9.27
CA SER A 10 16.60 -7.54 -9.44
C SER A 10 17.33 -8.30 -8.33
N GLY A 11 16.72 -8.49 -7.16
CA GLY A 11 17.34 -9.07 -5.97
C GLY A 11 18.25 -8.12 -5.17
N ASP A 12 18.49 -6.90 -5.66
CA ASP A 12 19.37 -5.92 -5.00
C ASP A 12 18.66 -5.06 -3.95
N TYR A 13 17.32 -5.06 -3.96
CA TYR A 13 16.51 -4.23 -3.09
C TYR A 13 15.35 -5.00 -2.45
N ILE A 14 14.93 -4.51 -1.29
CA ILE A 14 13.74 -4.96 -0.58
C ILE A 14 12.91 -3.73 -0.21
N VAL A 15 11.62 -3.72 -0.55
CA VAL A 15 10.68 -2.71 -0.03
C VAL A 15 10.05 -3.25 1.24
N PHE A 16 9.83 -2.40 2.23
CA PHE A 16 9.15 -2.76 3.47
C PHE A 16 8.47 -1.55 4.08
N GLN A 17 7.56 -1.81 5.01
CA GLN A 17 6.97 -0.76 5.84
C GLN A 17 7.76 -0.56 7.11
N ALA A 18 7.83 0.68 7.55
CA ALA A 18 8.28 1.02 8.89
C ALA A 18 7.39 2.10 9.51
N VAL A 19 7.04 1.90 10.78
CA VAL A 19 6.34 2.90 11.60
C VAL A 19 7.23 4.13 11.74
N ASP A 20 6.68 5.30 11.44
CA ASP A 20 7.30 6.59 11.67
C ASP A 20 7.04 7.04 13.12
N PRO A 21 8.08 7.09 13.99
CA PRO A 21 7.92 7.44 15.39
C PRO A 21 7.61 8.94 15.60
N ALA A 22 7.77 9.79 14.56
CA ALA A 22 7.44 11.20 14.65
C ALA A 22 5.93 11.45 14.52
N LEU A 23 5.18 10.51 13.96
CA LEU A 23 3.72 10.62 13.82
C LEU A 23 3.04 10.31 15.15
N ARG A 24 2.03 11.12 15.50
CA ARG A 24 1.27 10.98 16.76
C ARG A 24 0.09 10.04 16.59
N GLY A 25 -0.46 9.97 15.38
CA GLY A 25 -1.50 9.04 14.99
C GLY A 25 -2.85 9.43 15.57
N LEU A 26 -3.67 8.42 15.81
CA LEU A 26 -4.90 8.61 16.56
C LEU A 26 -4.53 8.74 18.04
N GLU A 27 -5.08 9.74 18.73
CA GLU A 27 -4.93 9.88 20.20
C GLU A 27 -5.74 8.78 20.89
N ILE A 28 -5.25 7.55 20.83
CA ILE A 28 -5.90 6.39 21.44
C ILE A 28 -5.22 6.10 22.76
N THR A 29 -5.99 6.16 23.85
CA THR A 29 -5.54 5.76 25.18
C THR A 29 -5.25 4.26 25.22
N GLY A 30 -3.97 3.88 25.15
CA GLY A 30 -3.50 2.52 25.45
C GLY A 30 -2.41 2.01 24.51
N LYS A 31 -1.23 1.66 25.06
CA LYS A 31 -0.08 1.15 24.29
C LYS A 31 -0.39 -0.09 23.44
N LEU A 32 -1.29 -0.96 23.92
CA LEU A 32 -1.68 -2.17 23.20
C LEU A 32 -2.45 -1.85 21.91
N VAL A 33 -3.44 -0.95 21.98
CA VAL A 33 -4.26 -0.58 20.82
C VAL A 33 -3.41 0.19 19.80
N GLN A 34 -2.55 1.10 20.26
CA GLN A 34 -1.57 1.75 19.39
C GLN A 34 -0.67 0.72 18.68
N GLY A 35 -0.19 -0.30 19.40
CA GLY A 35 0.60 -1.38 18.84
C GLY A 35 -0.14 -2.14 17.74
N ILE A 36 -1.41 -2.51 17.95
CA ILE A 36 -2.21 -3.22 16.95
C ILE A 36 -2.38 -2.37 15.68
N LEU A 37 -2.73 -1.10 15.85
CA LEU A 37 -3.03 -0.20 14.73
C LEU A 37 -1.80 0.21 13.91
N THR A 38 -0.63 0.27 14.54
CA THR A 38 0.65 0.57 13.87
C THR A 38 1.38 -0.67 13.39
N SER A 39 0.84 -1.86 13.67
CA SER A 39 1.41 -3.10 13.17
C SER A 39 1.41 -3.12 11.63
N PRO A 40 2.33 -3.84 10.98
CA PRO A 40 2.36 -3.93 9.53
C PRO A 40 1.03 -4.39 8.92
N GLY A 41 0.25 -5.22 9.63
CA GLY A 41 -1.07 -5.65 9.17
C GLY A 41 -2.15 -4.57 9.23
N ALA A 42 -1.97 -3.51 10.02
CA ALA A 42 -2.92 -2.40 10.10
C ALA A 42 -2.41 -1.11 9.41
N GLY A 43 -1.09 -0.98 9.22
CA GLY A 43 -0.47 0.01 8.36
C GLY A 43 -0.53 1.48 8.83
N LEU A 44 -1.24 1.82 9.91
CA LEU A 44 -1.28 3.22 10.37
C LEU A 44 0.11 3.68 10.81
N GLN A 45 0.44 4.93 10.47
CA GLN A 45 1.74 5.55 10.71
C GLN A 45 2.93 4.87 10.02
N ASN A 46 2.70 3.95 9.09
CA ASN A 46 3.78 3.33 8.33
C ASN A 46 4.12 4.13 7.08
N ASN A 47 5.41 4.25 6.79
CA ASN A 47 5.94 4.71 5.52
C ASN A 47 6.62 3.54 4.79
N LEU A 48 6.73 3.65 3.47
CA LEU A 48 7.52 2.74 2.66
C LEU A 48 8.99 3.13 2.72
N TRP A 49 9.83 2.11 2.83
CA TRP A 49 11.27 2.19 2.77
C TRP A 49 11.78 1.20 1.74
N LEU A 50 12.84 1.58 1.04
CA LEU A 50 13.61 0.70 0.18
C LEU A 50 14.97 0.46 0.82
N GLY A 51 15.33 -0.79 1.07
CA GLY A 51 16.66 -1.18 1.55
C GLY A 51 17.48 -1.85 0.46
N ARG A 52 18.81 -1.70 0.51
CA ARG A 52 19.72 -2.63 -0.16
C ARG A 52 19.70 -3.97 0.56
N THR A 53 19.75 -5.05 -0.21
CA THR A 53 19.66 -6.42 0.34
C THR A 53 20.93 -6.85 1.06
N ASP A 54 22.05 -6.18 0.81
CA ASP A 54 23.30 -6.31 1.58
C ASP A 54 23.32 -5.48 2.88
N GLY A 55 22.27 -4.69 3.15
CA GLY A 55 22.14 -3.84 4.33
C GLY A 55 22.96 -2.54 4.28
N SER A 56 23.63 -2.23 3.16
CA SER A 56 24.52 -1.05 3.06
C SER A 56 23.78 0.29 3.06
N ALA A 57 22.50 0.32 2.70
CA ALA A 57 21.72 1.55 2.61
C ALA A 57 20.20 1.31 2.71
N ALA A 58 19.47 2.33 3.14
CA ALA A 58 18.02 2.38 3.08
C ALA A 58 17.52 3.81 2.80
N TRP A 59 16.39 3.92 2.09
CA TRP A 59 15.78 5.18 1.68
C TRP A 59 14.29 5.17 2.00
N GLN A 60 13.82 6.21 2.65
CA GLN A 60 12.39 6.43 2.84
C GLN A 60 11.77 6.88 1.51
N LEU A 61 10.78 6.14 1.02
CA LEU A 61 10.12 6.39 -0.26
C LEU A 61 8.89 7.28 -0.13
N THR A 62 8.21 7.25 1.02
CA THR A 62 6.97 7.99 1.27
C THR A 62 7.04 8.80 2.56
N HIS A 63 6.27 9.88 2.62
CA HIS A 63 6.12 10.71 3.81
C HIS A 63 4.63 11.00 4.02
N ILE A 64 3.97 10.13 4.77
CA ILE A 64 2.55 10.28 5.08
C ILE A 64 2.31 11.40 6.11
N PRO A 65 1.16 12.10 6.01
CA PRO A 65 0.71 12.99 7.07
C PRO A 65 0.30 12.23 8.35
N ASP A 66 0.11 12.98 9.44
CA ASP A 66 -0.43 12.43 10.68
C ASP A 66 -1.81 11.79 10.44
N ARG A 67 -2.07 10.67 11.15
CA ARG A 67 -3.24 9.80 10.95
C ARG A 67 -3.34 9.12 9.56
N GLY A 68 -2.30 9.22 8.74
CA GLY A 68 -2.16 8.40 7.54
C GLY A 68 -1.66 6.99 7.84
N GLY A 69 -1.52 6.18 6.80
CA GLY A 69 -0.96 4.83 6.89
C GLY A 69 -0.66 4.26 5.51
N ILE A 70 0.27 3.31 5.43
CA ILE A 70 0.57 2.55 4.22
C ILE A 70 0.68 1.07 4.56
N LEU A 71 0.12 0.22 3.71
CA LEU A 71 0.27 -1.23 3.79
C LEU A 71 0.41 -1.89 2.40
N HIS A 72 0.85 -3.15 2.39
CA HIS A 72 1.02 -4.04 1.22
C HIS A 72 1.68 -3.44 -0.03
N PRO A 73 2.99 -3.08 0.01
CA PRO A 73 3.73 -2.70 -1.18
C PRO A 73 3.98 -3.91 -2.09
N HIS A 74 3.80 -3.70 -3.40
CA HIS A 74 4.09 -4.71 -4.43
C HIS A 74 4.78 -4.11 -5.66
N PHE A 75 5.88 -4.71 -6.11
CA PHE A 75 6.59 -4.35 -7.33
C PHE A 75 5.89 -4.93 -8.56
N SER A 76 5.93 -4.18 -9.66
CA SER A 76 5.66 -4.76 -10.98
C SER A 76 6.73 -5.80 -11.34
N PRO A 77 6.42 -6.76 -12.24
CA PRO A 77 7.38 -7.80 -12.64
C PRO A 77 8.68 -7.23 -13.23
N ASP A 78 8.61 -6.05 -13.86
CA ASP A 78 9.78 -5.35 -14.41
C ASP A 78 10.53 -4.48 -13.39
N GLY A 79 10.04 -4.40 -12.15
CA GLY A 79 10.62 -3.63 -11.04
C GLY A 79 10.48 -2.11 -11.15
N LYS A 80 9.84 -1.59 -12.21
CA LYS A 80 9.78 -0.14 -12.46
C LYS A 80 8.60 0.55 -11.82
N THR A 81 7.63 -0.21 -11.32
CA THR A 81 6.42 0.32 -10.71
C THR A 81 6.27 -0.28 -9.32
N LEU A 82 5.79 0.52 -8.38
CA LEU A 82 5.39 0.08 -7.06
C LEU A 82 3.92 0.43 -6.85
N VAL A 83 3.14 -0.52 -6.34
CA VAL A 83 1.78 -0.29 -5.83
C VAL A 83 1.76 -0.46 -4.32
N TRP A 84 0.85 0.22 -3.64
CA TRP A 84 0.60 0.04 -2.21
C TRP A 84 -0.80 0.50 -1.86
N SER A 85 -1.28 0.11 -0.69
CA SER A 85 -2.49 0.68 -0.11
C SER A 85 -2.15 1.82 0.84
N GLU A 86 -2.85 2.95 0.71
CA GLU A 86 -2.63 4.14 1.51
C GLU A 86 -3.90 4.60 2.19
N HIS A 87 -3.84 4.75 3.51
CA HIS A 87 -4.87 5.40 4.32
C HIS A 87 -4.70 6.90 4.22
N LEU A 88 -5.68 7.56 3.61
CA LEU A 88 -5.73 9.01 3.54
C LEU A 88 -6.41 9.56 4.79
N PRO A 89 -5.80 10.51 5.53
CA PRO A 89 -6.48 11.16 6.63
C PRO A 89 -7.72 11.90 6.15
N LYS A 90 -8.71 11.98 7.03
CA LYS A 90 -9.98 12.66 6.76
C LYS A 90 -9.74 14.12 6.36
N ALA A 91 -10.10 14.47 5.12
CA ALA A 91 -10.13 15.87 4.69
C ALA A 91 -11.37 16.58 5.28
N PRO A 92 -11.28 17.86 5.67
CA PRO A 92 -12.46 18.63 6.08
C PRO A 92 -13.57 18.57 5.01
N GLY A 93 -14.79 18.21 5.41
CA GLY A 93 -15.93 18.10 4.49
C GLY A 93 -16.06 16.78 3.72
N ARG A 94 -15.13 15.81 3.90
CA ARG A 94 -15.30 14.43 3.40
C ARG A 94 -15.66 13.52 4.57
N MET A 95 -16.72 12.73 4.41
CA MET A 95 -17.22 11.87 5.49
C MET A 95 -16.47 10.56 5.67
N GLU A 96 -15.60 10.15 4.75
CA GLU A 96 -15.24 8.74 4.67
C GLU A 96 -13.71 8.52 4.69
N ASN A 97 -13.27 7.74 5.69
CA ASN A 97 -11.92 7.21 5.84
C ASN A 97 -11.71 6.21 4.71
N HIS A 98 -10.75 6.45 3.82
CA HIS A 98 -10.56 5.56 2.68
C HIS A 98 -9.12 5.17 2.54
N TRP A 99 -8.90 3.86 2.63
CA TRP A 99 -7.77 3.27 1.96
C TRP A 99 -7.96 3.44 0.46
N VAL A 100 -6.86 3.65 -0.25
CA VAL A 100 -6.82 3.71 -1.72
C VAL A 100 -5.65 2.88 -2.20
N ILE A 101 -5.73 2.39 -3.42
CA ILE A 101 -4.54 1.87 -4.10
C ILE A 101 -3.76 3.08 -4.65
N ARG A 102 -2.47 3.11 -4.38
CA ARG A 102 -1.52 4.03 -5.00
C ARG A 102 -0.63 3.25 -5.94
N MET A 103 -0.16 3.94 -6.98
CA MET A 103 0.81 3.40 -7.90
C MET A 103 1.79 4.50 -8.31
N ALA A 104 3.07 4.16 -8.38
CA ALA A 104 4.12 5.10 -8.76
C ALA A 104 5.23 4.41 -9.53
N ASN A 105 5.96 5.20 -10.32
CA ASN A 105 7.18 4.76 -10.97
C ASN A 105 8.31 4.77 -9.94
N LEU A 106 9.09 3.69 -9.88
CA LEU A 106 10.29 3.62 -9.08
C LEU A 106 11.48 4.08 -9.91
N ASN A 107 12.15 5.14 -9.47
CA ASN A 107 13.40 5.60 -10.05
C ASN A 107 14.53 5.35 -9.06
N LEU A 108 15.45 4.44 -9.39
CA LEU A 108 16.56 4.04 -8.51
C LEU A 108 17.78 4.97 -8.57
N SER A 109 17.84 5.92 -9.51
CA SER A 109 19.04 6.72 -9.80
C SER A 109 18.77 8.23 -9.80
N PRO A 110 19.70 9.08 -9.31
CA PRO A 110 20.90 8.73 -8.54
C PRO A 110 20.58 8.32 -7.08
N THR A 111 19.34 8.54 -6.65
CA THR A 111 18.82 8.14 -5.34
C THR A 111 17.42 7.59 -5.53
N PRO A 112 17.09 6.43 -4.93
CA PRO A 112 15.77 5.85 -4.99
C PRO A 112 14.65 6.80 -4.58
N ARG A 113 13.63 6.92 -5.42
CA ARG A 113 12.43 7.73 -5.16
C ARG A 113 11.25 7.24 -5.99
N LEU A 114 10.05 7.63 -5.55
CA LEU A 114 8.81 7.42 -6.27
C LEU A 114 8.47 8.66 -7.11
N GLU A 115 8.04 8.43 -8.35
CA GLU A 115 7.64 9.47 -9.31
C GLU A 115 6.24 9.15 -9.85
N ASN A 116 5.51 10.17 -10.31
CA ASN A 116 4.20 10.01 -10.95
C ASN A 116 3.19 9.21 -10.10
N ILE A 117 3.15 9.50 -8.80
CA ILE A 117 2.22 8.85 -7.86
C ILE A 117 0.78 9.15 -8.29
N ARG A 118 0.01 8.09 -8.56
CA ARG A 118 -1.42 8.18 -8.91
C ARG A 118 -2.27 7.34 -7.98
N THR A 119 -3.53 7.73 -7.84
CA THR A 119 -4.54 6.98 -7.09
C THR A 119 -5.36 6.11 -8.03
N ILE A 120 -5.57 4.86 -7.64
CA ILE A 120 -6.42 3.89 -8.30
C ILE A 120 -7.58 3.56 -7.35
N ARG A 121 -8.81 3.74 -7.85
CA ARG A 121 -10.06 3.40 -7.17
C ARG A 121 -11.03 2.88 -8.23
N PRO A 122 -11.09 1.57 -8.45
CA PRO A 122 -11.96 1.01 -9.48
C PRO A 122 -13.45 1.24 -9.18
N ASP A 123 -13.81 1.39 -7.91
CA ASP A 123 -15.17 1.65 -7.45
C ASP A 123 -15.18 2.63 -6.24
N ASN A 124 -16.30 2.66 -5.50
CA ASN A 124 -16.46 3.46 -4.29
C ASN A 124 -16.29 2.63 -3.01
N ALA A 125 -15.44 1.60 -3.03
CA ALA A 125 -15.11 0.84 -1.84
C ALA A 125 -14.45 1.72 -0.78
N ILE A 126 -14.63 1.31 0.48
CA ILE A 126 -14.11 2.03 1.65
C ILE A 126 -12.73 1.53 2.08
N PHE A 127 -12.39 0.31 1.68
CA PHE A 127 -11.10 -0.30 1.91
C PHE A 127 -10.55 -0.92 0.62
N TYR A 128 -9.25 -0.75 0.39
CA TYR A 128 -8.51 -1.49 -0.62
C TYR A 128 -7.19 -1.96 -0.01
N GLU A 129 -6.84 -3.21 -0.27
CA GLU A 129 -5.52 -3.78 0.00
C GLU A 129 -4.93 -4.30 -1.31
N ALA A 130 -3.85 -3.65 -1.75
CA ALA A 130 -3.13 -4.06 -2.93
C ALA A 130 -2.44 -5.41 -2.67
N HIS A 131 -2.39 -6.25 -3.70
CA HIS A 131 -1.58 -7.46 -3.72
C HIS A 131 -0.68 -7.42 -4.97
N SER A 132 -0.50 -8.55 -5.63
CA SER A 132 0.48 -8.74 -6.69
C SER A 132 -0.01 -8.33 -8.08
N PHE A 133 0.95 -8.00 -8.93
CA PHE A 133 0.72 -7.95 -10.39
C PHE A 133 0.61 -9.36 -10.99
N SER A 134 -0.04 -9.48 -12.15
CA SER A 134 0.11 -10.67 -13.00
C SER A 134 1.55 -10.78 -13.53
N PRO A 135 2.04 -11.98 -13.89
CA PRO A 135 3.43 -12.18 -14.35
C PRO A 135 3.85 -11.28 -15.51
N GLU A 136 2.92 -11.00 -16.43
CA GLU A 136 3.12 -10.10 -17.57
C GLU A 136 2.90 -8.62 -17.24
N GLY A 137 2.47 -8.29 -16.01
CA GLY A 137 2.27 -6.92 -15.53
C GLY A 137 1.00 -6.23 -16.04
N SER A 138 0.12 -6.95 -16.73
CA SER A 138 -1.10 -6.39 -17.33
C SER A 138 -2.26 -6.27 -16.34
N LYS A 139 -2.21 -6.97 -15.20
CA LYS A 139 -3.26 -6.97 -14.19
C LYS A 139 -2.73 -6.77 -12.78
N LEU A 140 -3.59 -6.33 -11.86
CA LEU A 140 -3.33 -6.19 -10.42
C LEU A 140 -4.41 -6.93 -9.64
N LEU A 141 -3.99 -7.85 -8.77
CA LEU A 141 -4.83 -8.45 -7.74
C LEU A 141 -4.94 -7.50 -6.55
N PHE A 142 -6.14 -7.33 -6.00
CA PHE A 142 -6.38 -6.58 -4.79
C PHE A 142 -7.61 -7.14 -4.08
N CYS A 143 -7.77 -6.85 -2.79
CA CYS A 143 -9.04 -7.04 -2.12
C CYS A 143 -9.68 -5.70 -1.75
N ALA A 144 -11.00 -5.69 -1.67
CA ALA A 144 -11.77 -4.51 -1.32
C ALA A 144 -12.98 -4.87 -0.45
N ALA A 145 -13.34 -3.95 0.44
CA ALA A 145 -14.60 -4.01 1.17
C ALA A 145 -15.45 -2.79 0.78
N SER A 146 -16.67 -3.06 0.32
CA SER A 146 -17.65 -2.04 -0.06
C SER A 146 -18.76 -1.88 0.98
N ASP A 147 -18.92 -2.86 1.88
CA ASP A 147 -19.87 -2.77 3.00
C ASP A 147 -19.33 -1.88 4.12
N LYS A 148 -20.05 -0.77 4.37
CA LYS A 148 -19.73 0.21 5.42
C LYS A 148 -19.94 -0.30 6.84
N GLU A 149 -20.74 -1.34 7.01
CA GLU A 149 -21.04 -1.93 8.31
C GLU A 149 -20.06 -3.06 8.67
N ASN A 150 -19.34 -3.62 7.69
CA ASN A 150 -18.42 -4.72 7.93
C ASN A 150 -17.14 -4.67 7.06
N LEU A 151 -16.08 -4.10 7.61
CA LEU A 151 -14.76 -4.03 6.95
C LEU A 151 -14.06 -5.39 6.76
N PHE A 152 -14.61 -6.48 7.31
CA PHE A 152 -14.05 -7.83 7.19
C PHE A 152 -14.67 -8.66 6.06
N THR A 153 -15.67 -8.13 5.35
CA THR A 153 -16.15 -8.73 4.09
C THR A 153 -15.28 -8.21 2.95
N LEU A 154 -14.11 -8.81 2.82
CA LEU A 154 -13.18 -8.54 1.73
C LEU A 154 -13.43 -9.54 0.60
N ASP A 155 -13.75 -9.03 -0.58
CA ASP A 155 -13.76 -9.81 -1.80
C ASP A 155 -12.45 -9.59 -2.57
N LEU A 156 -12.05 -10.59 -3.36
CA LEU A 156 -10.90 -10.50 -4.25
C LEU A 156 -11.33 -9.94 -5.60
N PHE A 157 -10.49 -9.07 -6.17
CA PHE A 157 -10.71 -8.42 -7.45
C PHE A 157 -9.44 -8.40 -8.26
N VAL A 158 -9.61 -8.36 -9.59
CA VAL A 158 -8.54 -8.12 -10.54
C VAL A 158 -8.84 -6.85 -11.31
N LEU A 159 -7.90 -5.91 -11.30
CA LEU A 159 -7.90 -4.74 -12.19
C LEU A 159 -7.06 -5.08 -13.42
N ASP A 160 -7.65 -4.96 -14.61
CA ASP A 160 -6.95 -5.10 -15.88
C ASP A 160 -6.53 -3.73 -16.42
N PHE A 161 -5.23 -3.53 -16.64
CA PHE A 161 -4.69 -2.25 -17.10
C PHE A 161 -4.90 -2.00 -18.59
N THR A 162 -5.28 -3.02 -19.37
CA THR A 162 -5.48 -2.87 -20.81
C THR A 162 -6.81 -2.18 -21.15
N ASN A 163 -7.86 -2.43 -20.37
CA ASN A 163 -9.18 -1.83 -20.51
C ASN A 163 -9.57 -0.93 -19.32
N HIS A 164 -8.77 -0.90 -18.25
CA HIS A 164 -9.02 -0.16 -17.01
C HIS A 164 -10.29 -0.61 -16.24
N GLU A 165 -10.65 -1.90 -16.36
CA GLU A 165 -11.80 -2.47 -15.68
C GLU A 165 -11.38 -3.37 -14.52
N ALA A 166 -12.16 -3.35 -13.43
CA ALA A 166 -12.02 -4.30 -12.34
C ALA A 166 -13.20 -5.29 -12.33
N SER A 167 -12.90 -6.55 -12.04
CA SER A 167 -13.89 -7.61 -11.87
C SER A 167 -13.55 -8.47 -10.67
N THR A 168 -14.55 -9.13 -10.08
CA THR A 168 -14.33 -10.11 -9.02
C THR A 168 -13.40 -11.23 -9.51
N PHE A 169 -12.46 -11.62 -8.66
CA PHE A 169 -11.60 -12.76 -8.90
C PHE A 169 -12.35 -14.02 -8.47
N ASP A 170 -12.74 -14.83 -9.44
CA ASP A 170 -13.41 -16.10 -9.22
C ASP A 170 -12.48 -17.23 -9.69
N THR A 171 -12.30 -18.24 -8.83
CA THR A 171 -11.47 -19.42 -9.12
C THR A 171 -12.24 -20.52 -9.86
N GLU A 172 -13.56 -20.38 -10.04
CA GLU A 172 -14.42 -21.40 -10.66
C GLU A 172 -14.66 -21.23 -12.18
N GLN A 173 -13.80 -20.50 -12.89
CA GLN A 173 -13.85 -20.39 -14.36
C GLN A 173 -13.10 -21.51 -15.09
#